data_AF-A0A1X6X8Q9-F1
#
_entry.id   AF-A0A1X6X8Q9-F1
#
_cell.length_a   1.000
_cell.length_b   1.000
_cell.length_c   1.000
_cell.angle_alpha   90.00
_cell.angle_beta   90.00
_cell.angle_gamma   90.00
#
_symmetry.space_group_name_H-M   'P 1'
#
loop_
_entity.id
_entity.type
_entity.pdbx_description
1 polymer ?
#
loop_
_entity_poly.entity_id
_entity_poly.type
_entity_poly.pdbx_seq_one_letter_code
_entity_poly.pdbx_strand_id
1 'polypeptide(L)' 'MSTLYIRDVPEAVAETLKARAADRGQSVSAYVNAQLALIASRPSNAEIVDRLRARDRSASVSTQAILAEVGSARR' A
#
# COMPACT_ATOMS: atom_id res chain seq x y z
N MET A 1 -3.55 18.27 9.45
CA MET A 1 -4.49 17.13 9.55
C MET A 1 -5.68 17.43 8.67
N SER A 2 -6.14 16.46 7.88
CA SER A 2 -7.39 16.57 7.12
C SER A 2 -8.50 15.80 7.85
N THR A 3 -9.73 16.29 7.73
CA THR A 3 -10.92 15.62 8.28
C THR A 3 -11.70 14.99 7.13
N LEU A 4 -12.10 13.72 7.29
CA LEU A 4 -12.93 13.00 6.34
C LEU A 4 -14.31 12.74 6.94
N TYR A 5 -15.35 13.14 6.23
CA TYR A 5 -16.74 12.79 6.54
C TYR A 5 -17.22 11.72 5.58
N ILE A 6 -17.62 10.57 6.12
CA ILE A 6 -18.19 9.47 5.34
C ILE A 6 -19.70 9.51 5.51
N ARG A 7 -20.42 9.67 4.39
CA ARG A 7 -21.90 9.71 4.37
C ARG A 7 -22.46 8.33 4.07
N ASP A 8 -23.71 8.14 4.48
CA ASP A 8 -24.54 6.98 4.12
C ASP A 8 -23.89 5.63 4.49
N VAL A 9 -23.17 5.59 5.62
CA VAL A 9 -22.61 4.36 6.16
C VAL A 9 -23.76 3.47 6.66
N PRO A 10 -23.93 2.24 6.15
CA PRO A 10 -24.97 1.35 6.64
C PRO A 10 -24.82 1.09 8.14
N GLU A 11 -25.93 1.08 8.88
CA GLU A 11 -25.92 0.94 10.35
C GLU A 11 -25.13 -0.29 10.80
N ALA A 12 -25.35 -1.43 10.14
CA ALA A 12 -24.63 -2.67 10.44
C ALA A 12 -23.10 -2.56 10.30
N VAL A 13 -22.63 -1.73 9.35
CA VAL A 13 -21.19 -1.44 9.19
C VAL A 13 -20.70 -0.57 10.33
N ALA A 14 -21.44 0.48 10.69
CA ALA A 14 -21.08 1.36 11.80
C ALA A 14 -20.97 0.58 13.12
N GLU A 15 -21.93 -0.29 13.41
CA GLU A 15 -21.92 -1.15 14.61
C GLU A 15 -20.73 -2.11 14.63
N THR A 16 -20.42 -2.73 13.49
CA THR A 16 -19.24 -3.60 13.38
C THR A 16 -17.94 -2.84 13.65
N LEU A 17 -17.83 -1.60 13.15
CA LEU A 17 -16.64 -0.77 13.37
C LEU A 17 -16.54 -0.31 14.83
N LYS A 18 -17.67 0.02 15.48
CA LYS A 18 -17.72 0.36 16.92
C LYS A 18 -17.23 -0.82 17.77
N ALA A 19 -17.74 -2.03 17.53
CA ALA A 19 -17.32 -3.23 18.26
C ALA A 19 -15.82 -3.47 18.10
N ARG A 20 -15.30 -3.45 16.87
CA ARG A 20 -13.86 -3.65 16.59
C ARG A 20 -12.95 -2.60 17.19
N ALA A 21 -13.43 -1.37 17.32
CA ALA A 21 -12.71 -0.28 17.98
C ALA A 21 -12.69 -0.50 19.50
N ALA A 22 -13.84 -0.88 20.09
CA ALA A 22 -13.94 -1.21 21.51
C ALA A 22 -13.04 -2.38 21.91
N ASP A 23 -13.01 -3.45 21.12
CA ASP A 23 -12.11 -4.61 21.32
C ASP A 23 -10.63 -4.23 21.35
N ARG A 24 -10.27 -3.13 20.69
CA ARG A 24 -8.90 -2.60 20.63
C ARG A 24 -8.64 -1.46 21.62
N GLY A 25 -9.61 -1.08 22.44
CA GLY A 25 -9.51 0.07 23.35
C GLY A 25 -9.33 1.41 22.62
N GLN A 26 -9.87 1.53 21.40
CA GLN A 26 -9.73 2.70 20.54
C GLN A 26 -11.07 3.41 20.35
N SER A 27 -11.04 4.71 20.11
CA SER A 27 -12.21 5.40 19.56
C SER A 27 -12.48 4.92 18.12
N VAL A 28 -13.74 4.97 17.70
CA VAL A 28 -14.13 4.59 16.32
C VAL A 28 -13.31 5.36 15.28
N SER A 29 -13.16 6.68 15.47
CA SER A 29 -12.38 7.53 14.57
C SER A 29 -10.91 7.12 14.50
N ALA A 30 -10.29 6.77 15.64
CA ALA A 30 -8.90 6.31 15.66
C ALA A 30 -8.75 4.96 14.93
N TYR A 31 -9.67 4.02 15.20
CA TYR A 31 -9.68 2.72 14.54
C TYR A 31 -9.84 2.86 13.02
N VAL A 32 -10.84 3.62 12.56
CA VAL A 32 -11.11 3.83 11.14
C VAL A 32 -9.95 4.54 10.45
N ASN A 33 -9.34 5.56 11.09
CA ASN A 33 -8.18 6.24 10.54
C ASN A 33 -6.99 5.26 10.34
N ALA A 34 -6.75 4.37 11.30
CA ALA A 34 -5.73 3.33 11.15
C ALA A 34 -6.04 2.39 9.98
N GLN A 35 -7.31 2.00 9.78
CA GLN A 35 -7.70 1.18 8.64
C GLN A 35 -7.52 1.91 7.30
N LEU A 36 -7.85 3.20 7.22
CA LEU A 36 -7.61 4.01 6.02
C LEU A 36 -6.12 4.15 5.71
N ALA A 37 -5.29 4.31 6.73
CA ALA A 37 -3.84 4.33 6.56
C ALA A 37 -3.31 3.01 6.01
N LEU A 38 -3.84 1.87 6.47
CA LEU A 38 -3.49 0.55 5.92
C LEU A 38 -3.88 0.43 4.44
N ILE A 39 -5.08 0.89 4.07
CA ILE A 39 -5.53 0.91 2.67
C ILE A 39 -4.58 1.76 1.82
N ALA A 40 -4.24 2.96 2.28
CA ALA A 40 -3.35 3.88 1.57
C ALA A 40 -1.88 3.43 1.54
N SER A 41 -1.46 2.55 2.46
CA SER A 41 -0.06 2.09 2.54
C SER A 41 0.38 1.24 1.35
N ARG A 42 -0.58 0.62 0.64
CA ARG A 42 -0.31 -0.24 -0.52
C ARG A 42 -0.69 0.50 -1.80
N PRO A 43 0.27 0.79 -2.70
CA PRO A 43 -0.05 1.36 -3.99
C PRO A 43 -0.87 0.36 -4.81
N SER A 44 -1.81 0.87 -5.60
CA SER A 44 -2.52 0.11 -6.62
C SER A 44 -1.56 -0.39 -7.70
N ASN A 45 -1.98 -1.41 -8.45
CA ASN A 45 -1.20 -1.92 -9.58
C ASN A 45 -0.94 -0.84 -10.64
N ALA A 46 -1.90 0.06 -10.86
CA ALA A 46 -1.75 1.18 -11.78
C ALA A 46 -0.61 2.13 -11.33
N GLU A 47 -0.61 2.54 -10.06
CA GLU A 47 0.44 3.38 -9.49
C GLU A 47 1.81 2.70 -9.52
N ILE A 48 1.85 1.37 -9.32
CA ILE A 48 3.09 0.59 -9.44
C ILE A 48 3.60 0.65 -10.89
N VAL A 49 2.73 0.41 -11.88
CA VAL A 49 3.10 0.43 -13.30
C VAL A 49 3.59 1.82 -13.71
N ASP A 50 2.90 2.89 -13.30
CA ASP A 50 3.30 4.25 -13.62
C ASP A 50 4.65 4.59 -12.98
N ARG A 51 4.87 4.18 -11.72
CA ARG A 51 6.17 4.31 -11.06
C ARG A 51 7.26 3.55 -11.80
N LEU A 52 6.98 2.33 -12.28
CA LEU A 52 7.93 1.54 -13.05
C LEU A 52 8.24 2.17 -14.41
N ARG A 53 7.28 2.84 -15.06
CA ARG A 53 7.50 3.55 -16.32
C ARG A 53 8.33 4.82 -16.12
N ALA A 54 8.03 5.58 -15.07
CA ALA A 54 8.73 6.82 -14.76
C ALA A 54 10.15 6.61 -14.21
N ARG A 55 10.47 5.39 -13.75
CA ARG A 55 11.78 5.09 -13.16
C ARG A 55 12.85 5.04 -14.23
N ASP A 56 13.82 5.96 -14.15
CA ASP A 56 15.04 5.89 -14.94
C ASP A 56 15.84 4.64 -14.57
N ARG A 57 16.21 3.86 -15.59
CA ARG A 57 16.97 2.62 -15.50
C ARG A 57 18.34 2.74 -16.17
N SER A 58 18.74 3.93 -16.59
CA SER A 58 20.03 4.19 -17.25
C SER A 58 21.23 3.69 -16.42
N ALA A 59 21.18 3.86 -15.10
CA ALA A 59 22.20 3.39 -14.16
C ALA A 59 22.02 1.93 -13.69
N SER A 60 21.04 1.19 -14.22
CA SER A 60 20.80 -0.20 -13.81
C SER A 60 21.73 -1.18 -14.54
N VAL A 61 22.03 -2.31 -13.90
CA VAL A 61 22.81 -3.38 -14.52
C VAL A 61 22.03 -3.95 -15.69
N SER A 62 22.65 -3.98 -16.87
CA SER A 62 22.01 -4.51 -18.07
C SER A 62 21.88 -6.03 -17.98
N THR A 63 20.86 -6.58 -18.64
CA THR A 63 20.68 -8.04 -18.77
C THR A 63 21.93 -8.70 -19.35
N GLN A 64 22.61 -8.04 -20.29
CA GLN A 64 23.85 -8.54 -20.89
C GLN A 64 24.99 -8.65 -19.87
N ALA A 65 25.17 -7.64 -19.01
CA ALA A 65 26.16 -7.69 -17.95
C ALA A 65 25.87 -8.82 -16.95
N ILE A 66 24.59 -9.02 -16.60
CA ILE A 66 24.16 -10.14 -15.74
C ILE A 66 24.50 -11.48 -16.38
N LEU A 67 24.17 -11.68 -17.66
CA LEU A 67 24.45 -12.93 -18.36
C LEU A 67 25.94 -13.20 -18.53
N ALA A 68 26.75 -12.15 -18.75
CA ALA A 68 28.20 -12.27 -18.84
C ALA A 68 28.80 -12.76 -17.51
N GLU A 69 28.36 -12.20 -16.39
CA GLU A 69 28.83 -12.58 -15.04
C GLU A 69 28.37 -14.00 -14.65
N VAL A 70 27.13 -14.37 -14.97
CA VAL A 70 26.66 -15.76 -14.74
C VAL A 70 27.46 -16.75 -15.58
N GLY A 71 27.87 -16.35 -16.79
CA GLY A 71 28.70 -17.17 -17.67
C GLY A 71 30.16 -17.30 -17.21
N SER A 72 30.74 -16.26 -16.61
CA SER A 72 32.09 -16.32 -16.02
C SER A 72 32.13 -17.23 -14.79
N ALA A 73 31.11 -17.20 -13.94
CA ALA A 73 31.04 -18.01 -12.71
C ALA A 73 30.85 -19.52 -12.94
N ARG A 74 30.46 -19.95 -14.16
CA ARG A 74 30.27 -21.37 -14.51
C ARG A 74 31.50 -22.02 -15.16
N ARG A 75 32.57 -21.25 -15.38
CA ARG A 75 33.85 -21.73 -15.90
C ARG A 75 34.86 -21.84 -14.77
#